data_AF-A0A075FYP7-F1
#
_entry.id   AF-A0A075FYP7-F1
#
_cell.length_a   1.000
_cell.length_b   1.000
_cell.length_c   1.000
_cell.angle_alpha   90.00
_cell.angle_beta   90.00
_cell.angle_gamma   90.00
#
_symmetry.space_group_name_H-M   'P 1'
#
loop_
_entity.id
_entity.type
_entity.pdbx_description
1 polymer ?
#
loop_
_entity_poly.entity_id
_entity_poly.type
_entity_poly.pdbx_seq_one_letter_code
_entity_poly.pdbx_strand_id
1 'polypeptide(L)' 'MVTVGVNKALNAGIYALKILANESSSIRKMLKSHKEKQHKSVLKESQDLKKMGLKKFVKKKFK' A
#
# COMPACT_ATOMS: atom_id res chain seq x y z
N MET A 1 22.98 1.10 8.55
CA MET A 1 21.98 0.04 8.27
C MET A 1 20.63 0.70 8.09
N VAL A 2 19.88 0.35 7.04
CA VAL A 2 18.47 0.74 6.92
C VAL A 2 17.65 -0.28 7.68
N THR A 3 16.78 0.18 8.57
CA THR A 3 15.90 -0.69 9.36
C THR A 3 14.47 -0.63 8.85
N VAL A 4 13.79 -1.76 8.91
CA VAL A 4 12.34 -1.87 8.66
C VAL A 4 11.70 -2.61 9.82
N GLY A 5 10.37 -2.54 9.93
CA GLY A 5 9.64 -3.27 10.97
C GLY A 5 9.87 -4.78 10.91
N VAL A 6 9.75 -5.44 12.05
CA VAL A 6 9.83 -6.91 12.16
C VAL A 6 8.80 -7.55 11.23
N ASN A 7 9.22 -8.58 10.49
CA ASN A 7 8.41 -9.27 9.48
C ASN A 7 7.85 -8.36 8.37
N LYS A 8 8.53 -7.24 8.05
CA LYS A 8 8.14 -6.31 6.97
C LYS A 8 9.12 -6.32 5.79
N ALA A 9 9.44 -7.49 5.26
CA ALA A 9 10.30 -7.65 4.08
C ALA A 9 9.79 -6.86 2.86
N LEU A 10 8.47 -6.73 2.69
CA LEU A 10 7.87 -5.90 1.64
C LEU A 10 8.31 -4.43 1.75
N ASN A 11 8.37 -3.89 2.97
CA ASN A 11 8.81 -2.51 3.20
C ASN A 11 10.30 -2.35 2.90
N ALA A 12 11.12 -3.38 3.16
CA ALA A 12 12.53 -3.37 2.76
C ALA A 12 12.68 -3.34 1.24
N GLY A 13 11.91 -4.16 0.51
CA GLY A 13 11.90 -4.15 -0.95
C GLY A 13 11.45 -2.80 -1.52
N ILE A 14 10.37 -2.21 -1.00
CA ILE A 14 9.93 -0.87 -1.40
C ILE A 14 11.00 0.19 -1.10
N TYR A 15 11.73 0.06 0.01
CA TYR A 15 12.83 0.97 0.34
C TYR A 15 14.00 0.82 -0.63
N ALA A 16 14.41 -0.42 -0.97
CA ALA A 16 15.44 -0.68 -1.96
C ALA A 16 15.06 -0.06 -3.32
N LEU A 17 13.80 -0.21 -3.74
CA LEU A 17 13.29 0.43 -4.95
C LEU A 17 13.34 1.96 -4.88
N LYS A 18 13.13 2.58 -3.70
CA LYS A 18 13.29 4.03 -3.54
C LYS A 18 14.73 4.49 -3.76
N ILE A 19 15.72 3.71 -3.35
CA ILE A 19 17.14 4.00 -3.63
C ILE A 19 17.38 3.93 -5.14
N LEU A 20 16.96 2.84 -5.79
CA LEU A 20 17.12 2.65 -7.24
C LEU A 20 16.36 3.69 -8.08
N ALA A 21 15.26 4.22 -7.56
CA ALA A 21 14.47 5.25 -8.24
C ALA A 21 15.21 6.59 -8.41
N ASN A 22 16.29 6.82 -7.65
CA ASN A 22 17.13 8.00 -7.82
C ASN A 22 17.71 8.05 -9.25
N GLU A 23 18.23 6.92 -9.72
CA GLU A 23 18.85 6.78 -11.04
C GLU A 23 17.90 6.28 -12.13
N SER A 24 16.69 5.82 -11.76
CA SER A 24 15.74 5.21 -12.69
C SER A 24 14.36 5.87 -12.68
N SER A 25 14.03 6.56 -13.77
CA SER A 25 12.73 7.20 -13.97
C SER A 25 11.57 6.20 -14.09
N SER A 26 11.81 5.00 -14.61
CA SER A 26 10.81 3.94 -14.69
C SER A 26 10.43 3.41 -13.30
N ILE A 27 11.42 3.17 -12.44
CA ILE A 27 11.19 2.75 -11.05
C ILE A 27 10.46 3.86 -10.27
N ARG A 28 10.83 5.13 -10.50
CA ARG A 28 10.13 6.28 -9.90
C ARG A 28 8.65 6.33 -10.29
N LYS A 29 8.33 6.13 -11.58
CA LYS A 29 6.95 6.04 -12.08
C LYS A 29 6.20 4.87 -11.44
N MET A 30 6.84 3.71 -11.35
CA MET A 30 6.26 2.53 -10.70
C MET A 30 5.91 2.80 -9.22
N LEU A 31 6.81 3.42 -8.45
CA LEU A 31 6.57 3.78 -7.06
C LEU A 31 5.42 4.80 -6.91
N LYS A 32 5.30 5.77 -7.83
CA LYS A 32 4.17 6.70 -7.86
C LYS A 32 2.86 5.96 -8.08
N SER A 33 2.78 5.11 -9.11
CA SER A 33 1.60 4.29 -9.40
C SER A 33 1.23 3.36 -8.24
N HIS A 34 2.23 2.81 -7.54
CA HIS A 34 2.00 1.98 -6.36
C HIS A 34 1.32 2.78 -5.23
N LYS A 35 1.79 3.99 -4.93
CA LYS A 35 1.16 4.89 -3.94
C LYS A 35 -0.26 5.28 -4.32
N GLU A 36 -0.50 5.60 -5.59
CA GLU A 36 -1.84 5.95 -6.08
C GLU A 36 -2.82 4.78 -5.95
N LYS A 37 -2.38 3.55 -6.28
CA LYS A 37 -3.18 2.34 -6.09
C LYS A 37 -3.55 2.11 -4.63
N GLN A 38 -2.59 2.25 -3.71
CA GLN A 38 -2.84 2.14 -2.26
C GLN A 38 -3.84 3.20 -1.78
N HIS A 39 -3.70 4.44 -2.23
CA HIS A 39 -4.63 5.50 -1.86
C HIS A 39 -6.06 5.20 -2.33
N LYS A 40 -6.21 4.80 -3.61
CA LYS A 40 -7.51 4.42 -4.19
C LYS A 40 -8.13 3.21 -3.48
N SER A 41 -7.33 2.22 -3.07
CA SER A 41 -7.86 1.06 -2.34
C SER A 41 -8.41 1.46 -0.98
N VAL A 42 -7.72 2.32 -0.23
CA VAL A 42 -8.21 2.83 1.06
C VAL A 42 -9.50 3.63 0.90
N LEU A 43 -9.58 4.52 -0.09
CA LEU A 43 -10.81 5.28 -0.36
C LEU A 43 -11.99 4.36 -0.67
N LYS A 44 -11.78 3.35 -1.52
CA LYS A 44 -12.81 2.36 -1.85
C LYS A 44 -13.28 1.62 -0.60
N GLU A 45 -12.35 1.09 0.20
CA GLU A 45 -12.68 0.40 1.45
C GLU A 45 -13.43 1.31 2.44
N SER A 46 -13.05 2.58 2.53
CA SER A 46 -13.74 3.56 3.38
C SER A 46 -15.18 3.80 2.91
N GLN A 47 -15.41 3.95 1.60
CA GLN A 47 -16.76 4.09 1.05
C GLN A 47 -17.61 2.84 1.28
N ASP A 48 -17.01 1.66 1.10
CA ASP A 48 -17.65 0.37 1.35
C ASP A 48 -18.05 0.22 2.82
N LEU A 49 -17.17 0.60 3.75
CA LEU A 49 -17.44 0.61 5.19
C LEU A 49 -18.58 1.58 5.53
N LYS A 50 -18.58 2.80 4.98
CA LYS A 50 -19.64 3.80 5.19
C LYS A 50 -21.00 3.30 4.69
N LYS A 51 -21.05 2.62 3.53
CA LYS A 51 -22.30 2.13 2.93
C LYS A 51 -22.86 0.88 3.62
N MET A 52 -22.01 -0.10 3.95
CA MET A 52 -22.44 -1.39 4.51
C MET A 52 -22.60 -1.38 6.03
N GLY A 53 -21.90 -0.47 6.72
CA GLY A 53 -21.77 -0.47 8.17
C GLY A 53 -20.76 -1.52 8.68
N LEU A 54 -20.20 -1.26 9.87
CA LEU A 54 -19.06 -2.02 10.43
C LEU A 54 -19.30 -3.53 10.51
N LYS A 55 -20.44 -3.96 11.07
CA LYS A 55 -20.74 -5.39 11.29
C LYS A 55 -20.75 -6.19 9.98
N LYS A 56 -21.38 -5.65 8.93
CA LYS A 56 -21.44 -6.31 7.61
C LYS A 56 -20.09 -6.25 6.90
N PHE A 57 -19.37 -5.13 6.99
CA PHE A 57 -18.04 -4.97 6.40
C PHE A 57 -17.03 -5.97 6.96
N VAL A 58 -16.90 -6.08 8.29
CA VAL A 58 -15.95 -7.00 8.95
C VAL A 58 -16.27 -8.45 8.57
N LYS A 59 -17.55 -8.83 8.60
CA LYS A 59 -17.99 -10.18 8.20
C LYS A 59 -17.68 -10.50 6.74
N LYS A 60 -17.60 -9.51 5.85
CA LYS A 60 -17.23 -9.71 4.43
C LYS A 60 -15.72 -9.74 4.22
N LYS A 61 -14.95 -8.96 4.99
CA LYS A 61 -13.51 -8.77 4.79
C LYS A 61 -12.64 -9.85 5.46
N PHE A 62 -13.10 -10.40 6.58
CA PHE A 62 -12.30 -11.30 7.44
C PHE A 62 -12.99 -12.65 7.71
N LYS A 63 -14.07 -12.98 7.00
CA LYS A 63 -14.55 -14.36 6.88
C LYS A 63 -13.90 -15.04 5.70
#